data_AF-A0AAW9R4H4-F1
#
_entry.id   AF-A0AAW9R4H4-F1
#
_cell.length_a   1.000
_cell.length_b   1.000
_cell.length_c   1.000
_cell.angle_alpha   90.00
_cell.angle_beta   90.00
_cell.angle_gamma   90.00
#
_symmetry.space_group_name_H-M   'P 1'
#
loop_
_entity.id
_entity.type
_entity.pdbx_description
1 polymer ?
#
loop_
_entity_poly.entity_id
_entity_poly.type
_entity_poly.pdbx_seq_one_letter_code
_entity_poly.pdbx_strand_id
1 'polypeptide(L)'
;MAAAGGCAMASHHGLLSDERLESLVASAGVQSPWHIEQEQLRDDDESDWFVYAYEEPKNIYPAICATRVHGFGVRGRRSDPEIVRHQEEWQLAFRKCEGATLEDFRPVTGEASEQELSELIGLIRASIPVLGGSPGLLKFQTADLPTFFEKIVLENVVSIVRTAASGVTITFSARELSPELLGVRISPREGGAPDVFVFRASGPHPLM
;
A
#
# COMPACT_ATOMS: atom_id res chain seq x y z
N MET A 1 19.17 28.32 -46.24
CA MET A 1 18.99 29.28 -45.13
C MET A 1 17.50 29.36 -44.86
N ALA A 2 16.96 29.37 -43.64
CA ALA A 2 17.34 28.91 -42.31
C ALA A 2 15.99 28.86 -41.57
N ALA A 3 15.86 27.94 -40.62
CA ALA A 3 14.62 27.57 -39.97
C ALA A 3 14.00 28.69 -39.11
N ALA A 4 12.68 28.75 -39.09
CA ALA A 4 11.91 29.19 -37.93
C ALA A 4 11.14 27.93 -37.48
N GLY A 5 11.57 27.18 -36.46
CA GLY A 5 12.03 27.68 -35.17
C GLY A 5 10.85 27.96 -34.24
N GLY A 6 9.73 27.25 -34.38
CA GLY A 6 8.71 27.15 -33.35
C GLY A 6 9.13 26.12 -32.31
N CYS A 7 10.09 26.47 -31.46
CA CYS A 7 10.26 25.78 -30.18
C CYS A 7 8.96 26.00 -29.40
N ALA A 8 8.10 24.98 -29.38
CA ALA A 8 7.06 24.87 -28.37
C ALA A 8 7.77 25.02 -27.02
N MET A 9 7.47 26.13 -26.34
CA MET A 9 7.90 26.36 -24.97
C MET A 9 7.42 25.16 -24.17
N ALA A 10 8.35 24.30 -23.77
CA ALA A 10 8.13 23.31 -22.75
C ALA A 10 7.61 24.08 -21.53
N SER A 11 6.32 23.95 -21.28
CA SER A 11 5.68 24.61 -20.17
C SER A 11 6.23 23.97 -18.89
N HIS A 12 7.14 24.69 -18.24
CA HIS A 12 7.51 24.47 -16.85
C HIS A 12 6.25 24.66 -16.01
N HIS A 13 5.47 23.59 -15.85
CA HIS A 13 4.30 23.59 -15.00
C HIS A 13 4.77 23.30 -13.58
N GLY A 14 4.67 24.32 -12.72
CA GLY A 14 5.20 24.28 -11.36
C GLY A 14 4.35 23.41 -10.44
N LEU A 15 5.05 22.69 -9.56
CA LEU A 15 4.48 22.08 -8.37
C LEU A 15 3.78 23.16 -7.51
N LEU A 16 2.74 22.77 -6.75
CA LEU A 16 2.18 23.64 -5.71
C LEU A 16 3.26 23.89 -4.65
N SER A 17 3.31 25.10 -4.09
CA SER A 17 4.21 25.40 -2.97
C SER A 17 3.76 24.68 -1.70
N ASP A 18 4.69 24.40 -0.79
CA ASP A 18 4.43 23.68 0.46
C ASP A 18 3.30 24.33 1.28
N GLU A 19 3.34 25.66 1.47
CA GLU A 19 2.26 26.40 2.18
C GLU A 19 0.88 26.22 1.54
N ARG A 20 0.83 26.10 0.20
CA ARG A 20 -0.43 25.90 -0.53
C ARG A 20 -0.92 24.46 -0.39
N LEU A 21 -0.02 23.48 -0.43
CA LEU A 21 -0.35 22.09 -0.18
C LEU A 21 -0.88 21.91 1.25
N GLU A 22 -0.17 22.44 2.25
CA GLU A 22 -0.59 22.37 3.65
C GLU A 22 -1.95 23.03 3.86
N SER A 23 -2.17 24.23 3.31
CA SER A 23 -3.46 24.91 3.39
C SER A 23 -4.59 24.12 2.71
N LEU A 24 -4.31 23.50 1.57
CA LEU A 24 -5.28 22.71 0.82
C LEU A 24 -5.67 21.45 1.62
N VAL A 25 -4.68 20.71 2.11
CA VAL A 25 -4.86 19.51 2.93
C VAL A 25 -5.57 19.82 4.25
N ALA A 26 -5.21 20.93 4.90
CA ALA A 26 -5.87 21.41 6.11
C ALA A 26 -7.34 21.77 5.86
N SER A 27 -7.68 22.34 4.70
CA SER A 27 -9.07 22.65 4.33
C SER A 27 -9.94 21.39 4.16
N ALA A 28 -9.32 20.24 3.88
CA ALA A 28 -9.97 18.93 3.81
C ALA A 28 -10.13 18.26 5.18
N GLY A 29 -9.66 18.90 6.26
CA GLY A 29 -9.75 18.37 7.63
C GLY A 29 -8.52 17.59 8.10
N VAL A 30 -7.49 17.43 7.26
CA VAL A 30 -6.23 16.76 7.65
C VAL A 30 -5.28 17.77 8.27
N GLN A 31 -5.18 17.75 9.60
CA GLN A 31 -4.35 18.69 10.36
C GLN A 31 -2.97 18.09 10.62
N SER A 32 -1.90 18.83 10.29
CA SER A 32 -0.50 18.45 10.56
C SER A 32 -0.11 17.06 10.02
N PRO A 33 -0.17 16.82 8.70
CA PRO A 33 0.29 15.56 8.13
C PRO A 33 1.77 15.33 8.43
N TRP A 34 2.15 14.07 8.65
CA TRP A 34 3.54 13.67 8.81
C TRP A 34 4.35 13.86 7.52
N HIS A 35 3.69 13.68 6.38
CA HIS A 35 4.29 13.87 5.07
C HIS A 35 3.24 14.25 4.02
N ILE A 36 3.65 14.98 2.98
CA ILE A 36 2.80 15.31 1.82
C ILE A 36 3.61 15.05 0.53
N GLU A 37 3.09 14.23 -0.37
CA GLU A 37 3.61 14.07 -1.73
C GLU A 37 2.64 14.67 -2.75
N GLN A 38 3.18 15.15 -3.87
CA GLN A 38 2.37 15.60 -5.00
C GLN A 38 2.92 15.04 -6.31
N GLU A 39 2.01 14.62 -7.19
CA GLU A 39 2.31 14.16 -8.53
C GLU A 39 1.52 14.99 -9.53
N GLN A 40 2.21 15.49 -10.57
CA GLN A 40 1.53 16.23 -11.63
C GLN A 40 0.94 15.27 -12.66
N LEU A 41 -0.33 15.48 -13.00
CA LEU A 41 -1.02 14.72 -14.03
C LEU A 41 -0.92 15.44 -15.37
N ARG A 42 -0.45 14.72 -16.40
CA ARG A 42 -0.30 15.27 -17.75
C ARG A 42 -1.57 15.11 -18.58
N ASP A 43 -2.25 13.97 -18.44
CA ASP A 43 -3.33 13.51 -19.34
C ASP A 43 -4.61 13.13 -18.58
N ASP A 44 -4.85 13.72 -17.40
CA ASP A 44 -6.11 13.55 -16.66
C ASP A 44 -7.02 14.76 -16.95
N ASP A 45 -8.23 14.47 -17.43
CA ASP A 45 -9.21 15.49 -17.83
C ASP A 45 -9.86 16.17 -16.60
N GLU A 46 -9.77 15.56 -15.42
CA GLU A 46 -10.46 15.99 -14.22
C GLU A 46 -9.51 16.58 -13.16
N SER A 47 -8.27 16.11 -13.07
CA SER A 47 -7.31 16.53 -12.05
C SER A 47 -5.99 17.01 -12.65
N ASP A 48 -5.43 18.06 -12.09
CA ASP A 48 -4.13 18.61 -12.48
C ASP A 48 -2.98 18.01 -11.67
N TRP A 49 -3.27 17.62 -10.41
CA TRP A 49 -2.35 16.96 -9.51
C TRP A 49 -3.06 15.85 -8.72
N PHE A 50 -2.30 14.83 -8.32
CA PHE A 50 -2.61 14.03 -7.14
C PHE A 50 -1.78 14.52 -5.97
N VAL A 51 -2.43 14.69 -4.82
CA VAL A 51 -1.79 15.04 -3.56
C VAL A 51 -2.07 13.94 -2.55
N TYR A 52 -1.04 13.43 -1.89
CA TYR A 52 -1.14 12.40 -0.86
C TYR A 52 -0.69 12.99 0.47
N ALA A 53 -1.57 13.04 1.47
CA ALA A 53 -1.23 13.46 2.81
C ALA A 53 -1.24 12.26 3.76
N TYR A 54 -0.13 12.05 4.45
CA TYR A 54 0.08 10.91 5.34
C TYR A 54 -0.12 11.34 6.79
N GLU A 55 -0.99 10.67 7.53
CA GLU A 55 -1.08 10.83 8.98
C GLU A 55 0.19 10.28 9.66
N GLU A 56 0.48 10.77 10.87
CA GLU A 56 1.56 10.23 11.70
C GLU A 56 1.37 8.71 11.91
N PRO A 57 2.39 7.89 11.61
CA PRO A 57 2.30 6.45 11.78
C PRO A 57 2.02 6.04 13.22
N LYS A 58 1.09 5.09 13.40
CA LYS A 58 0.69 4.57 14.70
C LYS A 58 1.10 3.11 14.84
N ASN A 59 1.58 2.77 16.04
CA ASN A 59 1.84 1.38 16.40
C ASN A 59 0.49 0.70 16.63
N ILE A 60 0.17 -0.25 15.76
CA ILE A 60 -1.03 -1.09 15.87
C ILE A 60 -0.71 -2.47 16.45
N TYR A 61 0.56 -2.89 16.36
CA TYR A 61 1.07 -4.13 16.94
C TYR A 61 2.59 -4.03 17.18
N PRO A 62 3.19 -4.82 18.10
CA PRO A 62 4.65 -4.95 18.17
C PRO A 62 5.31 -5.20 16.80
N ALA A 63 6.17 -4.26 16.39
CA ALA A 63 6.87 -4.27 15.10
C ALA A 63 5.96 -4.23 13.85
N ILE A 64 4.75 -3.67 13.96
CA ILE A 64 3.90 -3.35 12.80
C ILE A 64 3.28 -1.97 13.00
N CYS A 65 3.29 -1.18 11.95
CA CYS A 65 2.76 0.18 11.94
C CYS A 65 1.75 0.40 10.84
N ALA A 66 0.79 1.29 11.11
CA ALA A 66 -0.15 1.78 10.14
C ALA A 66 0.00 3.28 9.97
N THR A 67 -0.26 3.77 8.76
CA THR A 67 -0.57 5.17 8.50
C THR A 67 -1.86 5.23 7.69
N ARG A 68 -2.64 6.28 7.90
CA ARG A 68 -3.78 6.61 7.04
C ARG A 68 -3.30 7.62 6.01
N VAL A 69 -3.62 7.36 4.76
CA VAL A 69 -3.26 8.19 3.62
C VAL A 69 -4.52 8.80 3.04
N HIS A 70 -4.50 10.12 2.88
CA HIS A 70 -5.54 10.91 2.27
C HIS A 70 -5.09 11.28 0.86
N GLY A 71 -5.73 10.70 -0.15
CA GLY A 71 -5.47 10.97 -1.56
C GLY A 71 -6.45 11.98 -2.12
N PHE A 72 -5.94 13.07 -2.71
CA PHE A 72 -6.72 14.15 -3.28
C PHE A 72 -6.45 14.31 -4.77
N GLY A 73 -7.52 14.34 -5.58
CA GLY A 73 -7.46 14.87 -6.93
C GLY A 73 -7.65 16.39 -6.86
N VAL A 74 -6.69 17.16 -7.37
CA VAL A 74 -6.67 18.63 -7.24
C VAL A 74 -6.73 19.26 -8.62
N ARG A 75 -7.62 20.22 -8.80
CA ARG A 75 -7.76 21.03 -10.03
C ARG A 75 -7.40 22.49 -9.73
N GLY A 76 -6.74 23.15 -10.67
CA GLY A 76 -6.43 24.58 -10.55
C GLY A 76 -5.06 24.99 -11.10
N ARG A 77 -4.69 24.59 -12.34
CA ARG A 77 -3.44 25.02 -13.02
C ARG A 77 -3.16 26.54 -13.02
N ARG A 78 -4.13 27.42 -12.73
CA ARG A 78 -4.03 28.90 -12.84
C ARG A 78 -4.84 29.72 -11.82
N SER A 79 -5.57 29.09 -10.91
CA SER A 79 -6.44 29.71 -9.89
C SER A 79 -6.28 29.00 -8.55
N ASP A 80 -7.00 29.45 -7.51
CA ASP A 80 -7.01 28.78 -6.20
C ASP A 80 -7.26 27.27 -6.37
N PRO A 81 -6.35 26.41 -5.89
CA PRO A 81 -6.46 24.97 -6.06
C PRO A 81 -7.67 24.44 -5.28
N GLU A 82 -8.42 23.53 -5.90
CA GLU A 82 -9.61 22.92 -5.32
C GLU A 82 -9.50 21.40 -5.35
N ILE A 83 -9.95 20.76 -4.27
CA ILE A 83 -10.06 19.31 -4.18
C ILE A 83 -11.34 18.89 -4.90
N VAL A 84 -11.19 18.15 -6.00
CA VAL A 84 -12.32 17.62 -6.78
C VAL A 84 -12.61 16.15 -6.46
N ARG A 85 -11.66 15.46 -5.83
CA ARG A 85 -11.79 14.07 -5.41
C ARG A 85 -11.05 13.85 -4.10
N HIS A 86 -11.62 13.06 -3.22
CA HIS A 86 -10.99 12.63 -1.97
C HIS A 86 -11.18 11.12 -1.79
N GLN A 87 -10.12 10.41 -1.42
CA GLN A 87 -10.14 9.01 -1.02
C GLN A 87 -9.24 8.79 0.18
N GLU A 88 -9.64 7.89 1.06
CA GLU A 88 -8.84 7.48 2.21
C GLU A 88 -8.41 6.03 2.05
N GLU A 89 -7.18 5.73 2.45
CA GLU A 89 -6.64 4.38 2.44
C GLU A 89 -5.76 4.14 3.67
N TRP A 90 -5.77 2.92 4.17
CA TRP A 90 -4.82 2.49 5.17
C TRP A 90 -3.62 1.81 4.54
N GLN A 91 -2.44 2.11 5.05
CA GLN A 91 -1.20 1.44 4.66
C GLN A 91 -0.49 0.84 5.86
N LEU A 92 0.14 -0.32 5.65
CA LEU A 92 0.83 -1.08 6.69
C LEU A 92 2.30 -1.25 6.37
N ALA A 93 3.13 -1.19 7.41
CA ALA A 93 4.54 -1.55 7.38
C ALA A 93 4.80 -2.63 8.43
N PHE A 94 5.41 -3.76 8.04
CA PHE A 94 5.81 -4.84 8.96
C PHE A 94 7.13 -4.52 9.69
N ARG A 95 7.18 -3.34 10.30
CA ARG A 95 8.29 -2.85 11.14
C ARG A 95 7.78 -1.91 12.23
N LYS A 96 8.65 -1.52 13.17
CA LYS A 96 8.34 -0.49 14.18
C LYS A 96 8.20 0.89 13.52
N CYS A 97 7.42 1.78 14.15
CA CYS A 97 7.12 3.10 13.57
C CYS A 97 8.33 4.03 13.68
N GLU A 98 9.12 3.84 14.73
CA GLU A 98 10.40 4.52 14.89
C GLU A 98 11.34 4.13 13.74
N GLY A 99 11.68 5.12 12.92
CA GLY A 99 12.52 4.93 11.73
C GLY A 99 11.80 4.31 10.53
N ALA A 100 10.46 4.25 10.53
CA ALA A 100 9.70 3.92 9.32
C ALA A 100 9.74 5.09 8.33
N THR A 101 9.84 4.75 7.05
CA THR A 101 9.83 5.66 5.90
C THR A 101 8.61 5.35 5.02
N LEU A 102 8.24 6.26 4.12
CA LEU A 102 7.10 6.05 3.20
C LEU A 102 7.25 4.76 2.38
N GLU A 103 8.48 4.45 1.96
CA GLU A 103 8.80 3.25 1.18
C GLU A 103 8.54 1.94 1.94
N ASP A 104 8.34 1.97 3.25
CA ASP A 104 8.00 0.79 4.06
C ASP A 104 6.50 0.47 4.04
N PHE A 105 5.66 1.46 3.74
CA PHE A 105 4.21 1.32 3.82
C PHE A 105 3.65 0.73 2.52
N ARG A 106 2.70 -0.20 2.68
CA ARG A 106 1.99 -0.84 1.56
C ARG A 106 0.49 -0.68 1.70
N PRO A 107 -0.21 -0.40 0.59
CA PRO A 107 -1.66 -0.24 0.59
C PRO A 107 -2.36 -1.50 1.09
N VAL A 108 -3.32 -1.32 1.99
CA VAL A 108 -4.33 -2.33 2.32
C VAL A 108 -5.53 -2.07 1.44
N THR A 109 -5.65 -2.88 0.40
CA THR A 109 -6.77 -2.74 -0.54
C THR A 109 -8.01 -3.43 -0.01
N GLY A 110 -9.16 -2.76 -0.14
CA GLY A 110 -10.44 -3.10 0.48
C GLY A 110 -10.73 -2.18 1.67
N GLU A 111 -11.99 -1.74 1.81
CA GLU A 111 -12.39 -0.86 2.91
C GLU A 111 -12.02 -1.49 4.26
N ALA A 112 -11.35 -0.72 5.11
CA ALA A 112 -10.91 -1.14 6.43
C ALA A 112 -10.99 0.02 7.42
N SER A 113 -11.66 -0.20 8.53
CA SER A 113 -11.53 0.61 9.73
C SER A 113 -10.24 0.27 10.50
N GLU A 114 -9.84 1.13 11.43
CA GLU A 114 -8.69 0.88 12.31
C GLU A 114 -8.83 -0.42 13.12
N GLN A 115 -10.05 -0.72 13.56
CA GLN A 115 -10.35 -1.96 14.26
C GLN A 115 -10.15 -3.18 13.35
N GLU A 116 -10.64 -3.11 12.12
CA GLU A 116 -10.47 -4.19 11.14
C GLU A 116 -8.99 -4.40 10.76
N LEU A 117 -8.15 -3.36 10.79
CA LEU A 117 -6.70 -3.51 10.64
C LEU A 117 -6.09 -4.33 11.77
N SER A 118 -6.51 -4.08 13.01
CA SER A 118 -6.01 -4.81 14.17
C SER A 118 -6.40 -6.30 14.10
N GLU A 119 -7.65 -6.58 13.70
CA GLU A 119 -8.15 -7.94 13.48
C GLU A 119 -7.41 -8.63 12.32
N LEU A 120 -7.20 -7.91 11.21
CA LEU A 120 -6.41 -8.35 10.06
C LEU A 120 -5.01 -8.78 10.49
N ILE A 121 -4.32 -7.97 11.29
CA ILE A 121 -2.97 -8.25 11.75
C ILE A 121 -2.96 -9.46 12.69
N GLY A 122 -3.92 -9.56 13.59
CA GLY A 122 -4.10 -10.73 14.44
C GLY A 122 -4.22 -12.01 13.61
N LEU A 123 -5.05 -11.99 12.57
CA LEU A 123 -5.23 -13.11 11.64
C LEU A 123 -3.94 -13.46 10.89
N ILE A 124 -3.24 -12.46 10.36
CA ILE A 124 -1.97 -12.63 9.63
C ILE A 124 -0.93 -13.31 10.52
N ARG A 125 -0.77 -12.82 11.76
CA ARG A 125 0.23 -13.36 12.69
C ARG A 125 -0.08 -14.79 13.12
N ALA A 126 -1.34 -15.10 13.42
CA ALA A 126 -1.74 -16.46 13.79
C ALA A 126 -1.50 -17.47 12.64
N SER A 127 -1.52 -16.99 11.40
CA SER A 127 -1.43 -17.80 10.18
C SER A 127 0.00 -18.01 9.69
N ILE A 128 0.92 -17.08 9.96
CA ILE A 128 2.27 -17.06 9.38
C ILE A 128 3.32 -17.38 10.46
N PRO A 129 4.07 -18.50 10.37
CA PRO A 129 5.01 -18.92 11.40
C PRO A 129 6.11 -17.93 11.75
N VAL A 130 6.69 -17.26 10.74
CA VAL A 130 7.71 -16.22 10.96
C VAL A 130 7.17 -15.02 11.74
N LEU A 131 5.85 -14.86 11.80
CA LEU A 131 5.15 -13.85 12.60
C LEU A 131 4.62 -14.39 13.94
N GLY A 132 4.88 -15.65 14.27
CA GLY A 132 4.40 -16.33 15.49
C GLY A 132 3.23 -17.29 15.28
N GLY A 133 2.86 -17.59 14.03
CA GLY A 133 1.80 -18.54 13.67
C GLY A 133 2.22 -20.02 13.75
N SER A 134 1.31 -20.92 13.38
CA SER A 134 1.54 -22.37 13.44
C SER A 134 1.98 -22.96 12.08
N PRO A 135 3.16 -23.61 11.99
CA PRO A 135 3.64 -24.24 10.75
C PRO A 135 2.71 -25.32 10.17
N GLY A 136 1.91 -25.98 11.03
CA GLY A 136 1.00 -27.04 10.61
C GLY A 136 -0.20 -26.58 9.77
N LEU A 137 -0.38 -25.26 9.60
CA LEU A 137 -1.49 -24.67 8.86
C LEU A 137 -1.16 -24.35 7.40
N LEU A 138 0.12 -24.37 7.01
CA LEU A 138 0.51 -23.99 5.65
C LEU A 138 0.37 -25.15 4.67
N LYS A 139 -0.26 -24.85 3.54
CA LYS A 139 -0.28 -25.66 2.33
C LYS A 139 0.49 -24.92 1.25
N PHE A 140 1.31 -25.63 0.50
CA PHE A 140 2.15 -25.07 -0.56
C PHE A 140 1.67 -25.56 -1.93
N GLN A 141 1.61 -24.66 -2.92
CA GLN A 141 1.24 -25.00 -4.29
C GLN A 141 2.18 -26.04 -4.91
N THR A 142 3.49 -25.91 -4.67
CA THR A 142 4.53 -26.83 -5.14
C THR A 142 5.54 -27.13 -4.03
N ALA A 143 6.22 -28.27 -4.13
CA ALA A 143 7.06 -28.82 -3.07
C ALA A 143 8.35 -28.02 -2.77
N ASP A 144 8.73 -27.12 -3.66
CA ASP A 144 9.89 -26.23 -3.54
C ASP A 144 9.59 -24.91 -2.80
N LEU A 145 8.32 -24.48 -2.74
CA LEU A 145 7.91 -23.26 -2.06
C LEU A 145 8.20 -23.20 -0.56
N PRO A 146 8.17 -24.29 0.23
CA PRO A 146 8.53 -24.24 1.65
C PRO A 146 9.92 -23.62 1.88
N THR A 147 10.93 -24.05 1.13
CA THR A 147 12.31 -23.54 1.25
C THR A 147 12.42 -22.07 0.90
N PHE A 148 11.58 -21.56 0.01
CA PHE A 148 11.57 -20.14 -0.33
C PHE A 148 10.78 -19.31 0.68
N PHE A 149 9.68 -19.85 1.18
CA PHE A 149 8.85 -19.21 2.19
C PHE A 149 9.60 -18.98 3.50
N GLU A 150 10.46 -19.92 3.90
CA GLU A 150 11.35 -19.76 5.07
C GLU A 150 12.30 -18.57 4.98
N LYS A 151 12.51 -18.03 3.77
CA LYS A 151 13.45 -16.95 3.49
C LYS A 151 12.79 -15.62 3.18
N ILE A 152 11.46 -15.53 3.34
CA ILE A 152 10.77 -14.25 3.16
C ILE A 152 11.29 -13.23 4.18
N VAL A 153 11.48 -12.01 3.69
CA VAL A 153 11.75 -10.85 4.54
C VAL A 153 10.45 -10.07 4.61
N LEU A 154 9.92 -9.87 5.81
CA LEU A 154 8.62 -9.23 6.02
C LEU A 154 8.58 -7.78 5.54
N GLU A 155 9.72 -7.09 5.56
CA GLU A 155 9.89 -5.74 5.02
C GLU A 155 9.71 -5.70 3.49
N ASN A 156 9.81 -6.84 2.81
CA ASN A 156 9.60 -6.96 1.36
C ASN A 156 8.14 -7.29 0.97
N VAL A 157 7.17 -6.99 1.83
CA VAL A 157 5.76 -7.03 1.41
C VAL A 157 5.54 -6.03 0.28
N VAL A 158 4.84 -6.48 -0.76
CA VAL A 158 4.52 -5.71 -1.96
C VAL A 158 3.06 -5.28 -1.96
N SER A 159 2.16 -6.14 -1.47
CA SER A 159 0.74 -5.83 -1.41
C SER A 159 0.02 -6.61 -0.33
N ILE A 160 -1.04 -5.99 0.20
CA ILE A 160 -1.99 -6.60 1.12
C ILE A 160 -3.39 -6.38 0.53
N VAL A 161 -4.05 -7.47 0.19
CA VAL A 161 -5.38 -7.45 -0.44
C VAL A 161 -6.38 -8.13 0.47
N ARG A 162 -7.39 -7.37 0.93
CA ARG A 162 -8.52 -7.90 1.68
C ARG A 162 -9.69 -8.13 0.74
N THR A 163 -10.23 -9.34 0.77
CA THR A 163 -11.41 -9.73 -0.01
C THR A 163 -12.46 -10.32 0.92
N ALA A 164 -13.67 -9.77 0.91
CA ALA A 164 -14.75 -10.21 1.79
C ALA A 164 -15.08 -11.72 1.65
N ALA A 165 -14.93 -12.27 0.44
CA ALA A 165 -15.26 -13.67 0.13
C ALA A 165 -14.09 -14.66 0.28
N SER A 166 -12.84 -14.23 0.09
CA SER A 166 -11.67 -15.14 0.00
C SER A 166 -10.61 -14.92 1.08
N GLY A 167 -10.82 -13.94 1.96
CA GLY A 167 -9.90 -13.62 3.05
C GLY A 167 -8.80 -12.64 2.62
N VAL A 168 -7.59 -12.85 3.12
CA VAL A 168 -6.46 -11.91 3.00
C VAL A 168 -5.40 -12.52 2.11
N THR A 169 -4.87 -11.76 1.15
CA THR A 169 -3.69 -12.15 0.38
C THR A 169 -2.56 -11.17 0.63
N ILE A 170 -1.41 -11.69 1.07
CA ILE A 170 -0.17 -10.91 1.21
C ILE A 170 0.81 -11.38 0.14
N THR A 171 1.39 -10.43 -0.58
CA THR A 171 2.40 -10.72 -1.60
C THR A 171 3.77 -10.27 -1.11
N PHE A 172 4.76 -11.15 -1.16
CA PHE A 172 6.14 -10.89 -0.79
C PHE A 172 7.01 -10.86 -2.05
N SER A 173 7.92 -9.88 -2.13
CA SER A 173 9.05 -9.95 -3.03
C SER A 173 10.13 -10.82 -2.39
N ALA A 174 10.52 -11.88 -3.07
CA ALA A 174 11.59 -12.75 -2.61
C ALA A 174 12.78 -12.61 -3.55
N ARG A 175 13.78 -11.82 -3.15
CA ARG A 175 14.99 -11.59 -3.98
C ARG A 175 15.78 -12.87 -4.26
N GLU A 176 15.68 -13.86 -3.38
CA GLU A 176 16.30 -15.18 -3.54
C GLU A 176 15.53 -16.11 -4.47
N LEU A 177 14.25 -15.83 -4.69
CA LEU A 177 13.42 -16.40 -5.74
C LEU A 177 13.58 -15.51 -6.97
N SER A 178 14.53 -15.85 -7.84
CA SER A 178 14.62 -15.35 -9.22
C SER A 178 13.35 -14.61 -9.68
N PRO A 179 13.38 -13.29 -9.92
CA PRO A 179 12.30 -12.35 -9.54
C PRO A 179 10.86 -12.91 -9.52
N GLU A 180 10.50 -13.70 -8.50
CA GLU A 180 9.14 -14.20 -8.33
C GLU A 180 8.51 -13.60 -7.07
N LEU A 181 7.20 -13.37 -7.17
CA LEU A 181 6.38 -12.93 -6.06
C LEU A 181 5.74 -14.16 -5.39
N LEU A 182 5.83 -14.24 -4.07
CA LEU A 182 5.10 -15.25 -3.30
C LEU A 182 3.80 -14.67 -2.77
N GLY A 183 2.68 -15.28 -3.11
CA GLY A 183 1.40 -14.99 -2.50
C GLY A 183 1.13 -15.91 -1.32
N VAL A 184 0.65 -15.34 -0.22
CA VAL A 184 0.12 -16.06 0.94
C VAL A 184 -1.35 -15.69 1.07
N ARG A 185 -2.23 -16.64 0.77
CA ARG A 185 -3.67 -16.50 0.95
C ARG A 185 -4.07 -17.08 2.30
N ILE A 186 -4.79 -16.29 3.09
CA ILE A 186 -5.32 -16.65 4.40
C ILE A 186 -6.84 -16.56 4.30
N SER A 187 -7.49 -17.71 4.30
CA SER A 187 -8.94 -17.79 4.26
C SER A 187 -9.46 -18.10 5.68
N PRO A 188 -10.22 -17.19 6.29
CA PRO A 188 -10.78 -17.43 7.62
C PRO A 188 -11.75 -18.62 7.58
N ARG A 189 -11.75 -19.41 8.66
CA ARG A 189 -12.72 -20.50 8.87
C ARG A 189 -13.55 -20.21 10.09
N GLU A 190 -14.86 -20.44 10.01
CA GLU A 190 -15.72 -20.35 11.19
C GLU A 190 -15.32 -21.41 12.23
N GLY A 191 -15.11 -20.98 13.48
CA GLY A 191 -14.88 -21.87 14.62
C GLY A 191 -13.57 -22.67 14.59
N GLY A 192 -12.61 -22.34 13.72
CA GLY A 192 -11.38 -23.10 13.57
C GLY A 192 -10.17 -22.27 13.15
N ALA A 193 -9.03 -22.94 12.96
CA ALA A 193 -7.84 -22.31 12.41
C ALA A 193 -8.04 -21.92 10.93
N PRO A 194 -7.48 -20.79 10.47
CA PRO A 194 -7.59 -20.36 9.08
C PRO A 194 -6.89 -21.34 8.13
N ASP A 195 -7.37 -21.42 6.89
CA ASP A 195 -6.63 -22.08 5.81
C ASP A 195 -5.56 -21.12 5.28
N VAL A 196 -4.30 -21.59 5.24
CA VAL A 196 -3.17 -20.80 4.74
C VAL A 196 -2.57 -21.49 3.53
N PHE A 197 -2.56 -20.80 2.39
CA PHE A 197 -2.04 -21.33 1.13
C PHE A 197 -0.96 -20.42 0.54
N VAL A 198 0.20 -21.00 0.26
CA VAL A 198 1.38 -20.32 -0.32
C VAL A 198 1.52 -20.70 -1.79
N PHE A 199 1.62 -19.71 -2.67
CA PHE A 199 1.65 -19.89 -4.12
C PHE A 199 2.58 -18.88 -4.81
N ARG A 200 2.95 -19.15 -6.07
CA ARG A 200 3.65 -18.17 -6.92
C ARG A 200 2.64 -17.18 -7.48
N ALA A 201 2.72 -15.91 -7.09
CA ALA A 201 1.76 -14.88 -7.50
C ALA A 201 1.85 -14.55 -9.01
N SER A 202 3.01 -14.77 -9.62
CA SER A 202 3.22 -14.67 -11.07
C SER A 202 2.95 -15.98 -11.83
N GLY A 203 2.58 -17.05 -11.13
CA GLY A 203 2.26 -18.35 -11.71
C GLY A 203 0.78 -18.46 -12.14
N PRO A 204 0.38 -19.54 -12.82
CA PRO A 204 -1.03 -19.79 -13.12
C PRO A 204 -1.84 -19.76 -11.82
N HIS A 205 -3.01 -19.11 -11.87
CA HIS A 205 -3.91 -19.01 -10.71
C HIS A 205 -4.12 -20.39 -10.07
N PRO A 206 -4.10 -20.48 -8.72
CA PRO A 206 -4.43 -21.74 -8.05
C PRO A 206 -5.82 -22.18 -8.49
N LEU A 207 -5.92 -23.39 -9.07
CA LEU A 207 -7.21 -24.02 -9.28
C LEU A 207 -7.84 -24.26 -7.91
N MET A 208 -9.03 -23.71 -7.71
CA MET A 208 -9.86 -23.92 -6.52
C MET A 208 -10.25 -25.39 -6.37
#